data_AF-A0A151JNA6-F1
#
_entry.id   AF-A0A151JNA6-F1
#
_cell.length_a   1.000
_cell.length_b   1.000
_cell.length_c   1.000
_cell.angle_alpha   90.00
_cell.angle_beta   90.00
_cell.angle_gamma   90.00
#
_symmetry.space_group_name_H-M   'P 1'
#
loop_
_entity.id
_entity.type
_entity.pdbx_description
1 polymer ?
#
loop_
_entity_poly.entity_id
_entity_poly.type
_entity_poly.pdbx_seq_one_letter_code
_entity_poly.pdbx_strand_id
1 'polypeptide(L)'
;MLENFLREYNMNRILLSITGLWPYQNKRMRNLLWSFCFLIEISYYPFEILLLYDHPDNAQLVFEGFYQILILTSFIVRHLNGVLNYDKIKWIYEMIDEHWNIFTDDIEIRIMKEYSILSRRFVKCYSILYFSSLSVLIIMPLTPIILDIIVPFNESRSRFFAIEVEFRVNKDDYFLPIFCYTSILIVMGAFIGLGVDAKHITCTAHACSLFAAIR
;
A
#
# COMPACT_ATOMS: atom_id res chain seq x y z
N MET A 1 1.00 -11.77 23.99
CA MET A 1 0.47 -12.47 22.79
C MET A 1 1.25 -11.92 21.61
N LEU A 2 1.99 -12.78 20.90
CA LEU A 2 2.95 -12.44 19.83
C LEU A 2 4.20 -11.64 20.25
N GLU A 3 4.82 -11.96 21.40
CA GLU A 3 5.98 -11.17 21.89
C GLU A 3 7.19 -11.25 20.96
N ASN A 4 7.55 -12.46 20.52
CA ASN A 4 8.70 -12.69 19.64
C ASN A 4 8.44 -12.14 18.24
N PHE A 5 7.23 -12.38 17.70
CA PHE A 5 6.85 -11.83 16.41
C PHE A 5 6.93 -10.29 16.43
N LEU A 6 6.42 -9.64 17.48
CA LEU A 6 6.45 -8.18 17.56
C LEU A 6 7.88 -7.66 17.72
N ARG A 7 8.73 -8.33 18.51
CA ARG A 7 10.15 -7.98 18.64
C ARG A 7 10.85 -7.98 17.28
N GLU A 8 10.59 -9.00 16.48
CA GLU A 8 11.31 -9.23 15.22
C GLU A 8 10.66 -8.58 13.99
N TYR A 9 9.35 -8.34 14.00
CA TYR A 9 8.57 -7.97 12.82
C TYR A 9 7.58 -6.81 13.05
N ASN A 10 7.85 -5.91 14.01
CA ASN A 10 6.96 -4.78 14.36
C ASN A 10 6.56 -3.90 13.15
N MET A 11 7.44 -3.73 12.15
CA MET A 11 7.11 -2.96 10.94
C MET A 11 5.89 -3.52 10.21
N ASN A 12 5.75 -4.85 10.12
CA ASN A 12 4.58 -5.48 9.50
C ASN A 12 3.29 -5.15 10.25
N ARG A 13 3.34 -5.20 11.59
CA ARG A 13 2.22 -4.80 12.42
C ARG A 13 1.80 -3.37 12.09
N ILE A 14 2.73 -2.42 12.05
CA ILE A 14 2.43 -1.00 11.81
C ILE A 14 1.75 -0.84 10.44
N LEU A 15 2.35 -1.36 9.37
CA LEU A 15 1.82 -1.23 8.01
C LEU A 15 0.42 -1.84 7.87
N LEU A 16 0.22 -3.05 8.40
CA LEU A 16 -1.08 -3.75 8.34
C LEU A 16 -2.14 -3.11 9.25
N SER A 17 -1.74 -2.42 10.33
CA SER A 17 -2.69 -1.77 11.23
C SER A 17 -3.33 -0.55 10.59
N ILE A 18 -2.58 0.19 9.75
CA ILE A 18 -3.08 1.40 9.06
C ILE A 18 -4.28 1.09 8.17
N THR A 19 -4.28 -0.08 7.52
CA THR A 19 -5.31 -0.47 6.54
C THR A 19 -6.39 -1.40 7.09
N GLY A 20 -6.39 -1.64 8.41
CA GLY A 20 -7.34 -2.57 9.03
C GLY A 20 -7.05 -4.05 8.75
N LEU A 21 -5.84 -4.40 8.29
CA LEU A 21 -5.47 -5.79 7.98
C LEU A 21 -4.81 -6.53 9.14
N TRP A 22 -4.29 -5.83 10.15
CA TRP A 22 -3.66 -6.46 11.32
C TRP A 22 -4.68 -7.27 12.14
N PRO A 23 -4.49 -8.58 12.38
CA PRO A 23 -5.52 -9.40 13.03
C PRO A 23 -5.79 -9.03 14.49
N TYR A 24 -4.74 -8.64 15.23
CA TYR A 24 -4.78 -8.41 16.68
C TYR A 24 -5.11 -6.97 17.09
N GLN A 25 -5.53 -6.12 16.15
CA GLN A 25 -6.02 -4.79 16.49
C GLN A 25 -7.46 -4.85 17.05
N ASN A 26 -7.92 -3.77 17.68
CA ASN A 26 -9.30 -3.67 18.16
C ASN A 26 -10.29 -3.94 17.02
N LYS A 27 -11.21 -4.90 17.20
CA LYS A 27 -12.18 -5.35 16.19
C LYS A 27 -12.98 -4.19 15.58
N ARG A 28 -13.39 -3.19 16.39
CA ARG A 28 -14.13 -2.02 15.89
C ARG A 28 -13.25 -1.18 14.97
N MET A 29 -12.05 -0.83 15.44
CA MET A 29 -11.09 -0.03 14.67
C MET A 29 -10.69 -0.74 13.37
N ARG A 30 -10.42 -2.05 13.45
CA ARG A 30 -10.14 -2.90 12.28
C ARG A 30 -11.20 -2.77 11.21
N ASN A 31 -12.45 -3.01 11.60
CA ASN A 31 -13.56 -3.04 10.67
C ASN A 31 -13.83 -1.64 10.10
N LEU A 32 -13.67 -0.58 10.89
CA LEU A 32 -13.79 0.80 10.42
C LEU A 32 -12.71 1.15 9.39
N LEU A 33 -11.44 0.91 9.71
CA LEU A 33 -10.33 1.18 8.80
C LEU A 33 -10.46 0.35 7.52
N TRP A 34 -10.77 -0.94 7.65
CA TRP A 34 -10.96 -1.81 6.51
C TRP A 34 -12.09 -1.31 5.60
N SER A 35 -13.28 -1.04 6.14
CA SER A 35 -14.40 -0.54 5.34
C SER A 35 -14.09 0.80 4.69
N PHE A 36 -13.42 1.70 5.41
CA PHE A 36 -12.99 3.00 4.88
C PHE A 36 -12.03 2.86 3.69
N CYS A 37 -10.98 2.06 3.84
CA CYS A 37 -10.03 1.79 2.75
C CYS A 37 -10.75 1.20 1.54
N PHE A 38 -11.57 0.18 1.76
CA PHE A 38 -12.25 -0.56 0.71
C PHE A 38 -13.22 0.32 -0.08
N LEU A 39 -14.00 1.17 0.60
CA LEU A 39 -14.93 2.09 -0.03
C LEU A 39 -14.22 3.17 -0.85
N ILE A 40 -13.09 3.69 -0.36
CA ILE A 40 -12.29 4.69 -1.11
C ILE A 40 -11.77 4.08 -2.41
N GLU A 41 -11.14 2.91 -2.35
CA GLU A 41 -10.62 2.24 -3.55
C GLU A 41 -11.75 1.94 -4.55
N ILE A 42 -12.88 1.37 -4.10
CA ILE A 42 -14.01 1.08 -5.00
C ILE A 42 -14.61 2.34 -5.62
N SER A 43 -14.60 3.46 -4.91
CA SER A 43 -15.18 4.71 -5.41
C SER A 43 -14.52 5.24 -6.68
N TYR A 44 -13.34 4.71 -7.04
CA TYR A 44 -12.56 5.16 -8.19
C TYR A 44 -12.98 4.52 -9.52
N TYR A 45 -13.53 3.30 -9.49
CA TYR A 45 -13.94 2.59 -10.71
C TYR A 45 -14.85 3.39 -11.64
N PRO A 46 -15.88 4.12 -11.15
CA PRO A 46 -16.72 4.91 -12.03
C PRO A 46 -15.91 5.93 -12.85
N PHE A 47 -14.91 6.58 -12.27
CA PHE A 47 -14.09 7.58 -12.98
C PHE A 47 -13.20 6.95 -14.06
N GLU A 48 -12.65 5.77 -13.80
CA GLU A 48 -11.90 5.01 -14.81
C GLU A 48 -12.80 4.52 -15.95
N ILE A 49 -14.02 4.06 -15.63
CA ILE A 49 -14.99 3.66 -16.66
C ILE A 49 -15.41 4.87 -17.51
N LEU A 50 -15.59 6.04 -16.89
CA LEU A 50 -15.88 7.29 -17.60
C LEU A 50 -14.72 7.71 -18.50
N LEU A 51 -13.46 7.59 -18.04
CA LEU A 51 -12.28 7.90 -18.83
C LEU A 51 -12.23 7.06 -20.13
N LEU A 52 -12.49 5.75 -20.01
CA LEU A 52 -12.53 4.85 -21.16
C LEU A 52 -13.72 5.10 -22.09
N TYR A 53 -14.86 5.53 -21.54
CA TYR A 53 -16.08 5.80 -22.29
C TYR A 53 -16.04 7.14 -23.04
N ASP A 54 -15.52 8.20 -22.41
CA ASP A 54 -15.49 9.54 -22.98
C ASP A 54 -14.32 9.73 -23.98
N HIS A 55 -13.25 8.94 -23.86
CA HIS A 55 -12.05 9.06 -24.71
C HIS A 55 -11.66 7.76 -25.45
N PRO A 56 -12.59 7.06 -26.15
CA PRO A 56 -12.32 5.75 -26.74
C PRO A 56 -11.33 5.81 -27.91
N ASP A 57 -11.24 6.94 -28.60
CA ASP A 57 -10.36 7.14 -29.75
C ASP A 57 -8.91 7.50 -29.35
N ASN A 58 -8.68 7.83 -28.07
CA ASN A 58 -7.34 8.16 -27.57
C ASN A 58 -6.65 6.92 -27.00
N ALA A 59 -5.87 6.23 -27.84
CA ALA A 59 -5.19 5.01 -27.47
C ALA A 59 -4.29 5.13 -26.21
N GLN A 60 -3.70 6.32 -25.97
CA GLN A 60 -2.89 6.55 -24.78
C GLN A 60 -3.75 6.56 -23.52
N LEU A 61 -4.84 7.34 -23.50
CA LEU A 61 -5.76 7.39 -22.35
C LEU A 61 -6.43 6.05 -22.09
N VAL A 62 -6.75 5.31 -23.15
CA VAL A 62 -7.29 3.94 -23.04
C VAL A 62 -6.28 3.02 -22.36
N PHE A 63 -5.01 3.05 -22.76
CA PHE A 63 -3.96 2.25 -22.13
C PHE A 63 -3.77 2.63 -20.65
N GLU A 64 -3.73 3.93 -20.35
CA GLU A 64 -3.60 4.44 -18.98
C GLU A 64 -4.78 3.98 -18.11
N GLY A 65 -6.03 4.11 -18.59
CA GLY A 65 -7.21 3.66 -17.85
C GLY A 65 -7.20 2.15 -17.57
N PHE A 66 -6.81 1.32 -18.54
CA PHE A 66 -6.66 -0.12 -18.29
C PHE A 66 -5.58 -0.44 -17.26
N TYR A 67 -4.42 0.22 -17.35
CA TYR A 67 -3.34 0.06 -16.39
C TYR A 67 -3.77 0.45 -14.97
N GLN A 68 -4.49 1.56 -14.83
CA GLN A 68 -5.03 2.01 -13.55
C GLN A 68 -6.06 1.04 -12.98
N ILE A 69 -7.00 0.55 -13.79
CA ILE A 69 -7.98 -0.48 -13.39
C ILE A 69 -7.27 -1.74 -12.89
N LEU A 70 -6.21 -2.19 -13.56
CA LEU A 70 -5.44 -3.36 -13.15
C LEU A 70 -4.80 -3.16 -11.77
N ILE A 71 -4.18 -2.01 -11.54
CA ILE A 71 -3.58 -1.68 -10.24
C ILE A 71 -4.63 -1.63 -9.13
N LEU A 72 -5.73 -0.92 -9.38
CA LEU A 72 -6.85 -0.77 -8.44
C LEU A 72 -7.43 -2.15 -8.06
N THR A 73 -7.67 -2.98 -9.07
CA THR A 73 -8.14 -4.36 -8.89
C THR A 73 -7.16 -5.15 -8.03
N SER A 74 -5.85 -5.00 -8.25
CA SER A 74 -4.82 -5.65 -7.45
C SER A 74 -4.91 -5.26 -5.97
N PHE A 75 -5.08 -3.96 -5.64
CA PHE A 75 -5.20 -3.50 -4.25
C PHE A 75 -6.48 -4.03 -3.60
N ILE A 76 -7.61 -3.99 -4.30
CA ILE A 76 -8.88 -4.52 -3.80
C ILE A 76 -8.81 -6.02 -3.54
N VAL A 77 -8.27 -6.79 -4.48
CA VAL A 77 -8.10 -8.25 -4.31
C VAL A 77 -7.19 -8.56 -3.12
N ARG A 78 -6.07 -7.83 -2.98
CA ARG A 78 -5.15 -7.97 -1.85
C ARG A 78 -5.82 -7.65 -0.51
N HIS A 79 -6.62 -6.60 -0.45
CA HIS A 79 -7.33 -6.14 0.74
C HIS A 79 -8.46 -7.11 1.14
N LEU A 80 -9.21 -7.63 0.16
CA LEU A 80 -10.21 -8.69 0.35
C LEU A 80 -9.57 -9.99 0.83
N ASN A 81 -8.45 -10.40 0.22
CA ASN A 81 -7.73 -11.61 0.59
C ASN A 81 -7.35 -11.62 2.08
N GLY A 82 -6.97 -10.47 2.62
CA GLY A 82 -6.65 -10.31 4.04
C GLY A 82 -7.80 -10.63 4.99
N VAL A 83 -9.05 -10.33 4.59
CA VAL A 83 -10.24 -10.66 5.36
C VAL A 83 -10.70 -12.09 5.12
N LEU A 84 -10.70 -12.56 3.87
CA LEU A 84 -11.12 -13.91 3.52
C LEU A 84 -10.21 -14.98 4.15
N ASN A 85 -8.91 -14.70 4.27
CA ASN A 85 -7.93 -15.59 4.88
C ASN A 85 -7.54 -15.16 6.30
N TYR A 86 -8.42 -14.45 7.00
CA TYR A 86 -8.15 -13.91 8.34
C TYR A 86 -7.62 -14.97 9.31
N ASP A 87 -8.31 -16.10 9.44
CA ASP A 87 -7.93 -17.16 10.40
C ASP A 87 -6.59 -17.80 10.04
N LYS A 88 -6.32 -17.96 8.73
CA LYS A 88 -5.04 -18.50 8.24
C LYS A 88 -3.88 -17.54 8.54
N ILE A 89 -4.08 -16.24 8.31
CA ILE A 89 -3.06 -15.23 8.62
C ILE A 89 -2.78 -15.19 10.12
N LYS A 90 -3.84 -15.24 10.93
CA LYS A 90 -3.71 -15.29 12.40
C LYS A 90 -2.90 -16.51 12.84
N TRP A 91 -3.25 -17.69 12.32
CA TRP A 91 -2.53 -18.94 12.61
C TRP A 91 -1.06 -18.87 12.19
N ILE A 92 -0.75 -18.34 11.00
CA ILE A 92 0.65 -18.16 10.55
C ILE A 92 1.44 -17.30 11.55
N TYR A 93 0.87 -16.22 12.06
CA TYR A 93 1.57 -15.36 13.02
C TYR A 93 1.78 -16.03 14.39
N GLU A 94 0.80 -16.80 14.86
CA GLU A 94 0.94 -17.62 16.07
C GLU A 94 2.06 -18.65 15.90
N MET A 95 2.09 -19.36 14.77
CA MET A 95 3.15 -20.31 14.45
C MET A 95 4.54 -19.65 14.38
N ILE A 96 4.66 -18.47 13.74
CA ILE A 96 5.94 -17.74 13.69
C ILE A 96 6.43 -17.42 15.11
N ASP A 97 5.55 -16.95 15.98
CA ASP A 97 5.89 -16.62 17.37
C ASP A 97 6.29 -17.85 18.19
N GLU A 98 5.59 -18.97 17.97
CA GLU A 98 5.88 -20.25 18.61
C GLU A 98 7.23 -20.82 18.17
N HIS A 99 7.55 -20.74 16.87
CA HIS A 99 8.87 -21.18 16.37
C HIS A 99 10.02 -20.48 17.10
N TRP A 100 9.90 -19.20 17.44
CA TRP A 100 10.94 -18.52 18.23
C TRP A 100 11.14 -19.08 19.64
N ASN A 101 10.19 -19.82 20.18
CA ASN A 101 10.31 -20.51 21.46
C ASN A 101 10.77 -21.97 21.32
N ILE A 102 10.55 -22.60 20.16
CA ILE A 102 10.92 -24.01 19.90
C ILE A 102 12.43 -24.15 19.69
N PHE A 103 13.04 -23.24 18.93
CA PHE A 103 14.46 -23.29 18.64
C PHE A 103 15.26 -22.79 19.85
N THR A 104 16.07 -23.67 20.45
CA THR A 104 16.86 -23.37 21.65
C THR A 104 18.36 -23.35 21.39
N ASP A 105 18.83 -23.90 20.27
CA ASP A 105 20.25 -23.92 19.94
C ASP A 105 20.75 -22.53 19.48
N ASP A 106 21.92 -22.13 19.97
CA ASP A 106 22.48 -20.80 19.71
C ASP A 106 22.77 -20.56 18.21
N ILE A 107 23.15 -21.60 17.46
CA ILE A 107 23.44 -21.51 16.03
C ILE A 107 22.14 -21.34 15.25
N GLU A 108 21.13 -22.15 15.57
CA GLU A 108 19.80 -22.08 14.95
C GLU A 108 19.15 -20.70 15.16
N ILE A 109 19.16 -20.21 16.41
CA ILE A 109 18.63 -18.89 16.76
C ILE A 109 19.36 -17.78 16.01
N ARG A 110 20.70 -17.89 15.88
CA ARG A 110 21.51 -16.91 15.14
C ARG A 110 21.09 -16.86 13.67
N ILE A 111 20.92 -18.02 13.02
CA ILE A 111 20.45 -18.11 11.63
C ILE A 111 19.07 -17.47 11.49
N MET A 112 18.11 -17.83 12.35
CA MET A 112 16.78 -17.23 12.33
C MET A 112 16.81 -15.71 12.46
N LYS A 113 17.69 -15.19 13.33
CA LYS A 113 17.86 -13.76 13.55
C LYS A 113 18.47 -13.04 12.36
N GLU A 114 19.42 -13.65 11.66
CA GLU A 114 20.00 -13.09 10.43
C GLU A 114 18.94 -12.88 9.34
N TYR A 115 18.09 -13.89 9.08
CA TYR A 115 16.98 -13.77 8.13
C TYR A 115 15.94 -12.75 8.58
N SER A 116 15.65 -12.68 9.88
CA SER A 116 14.75 -11.68 10.42
C SER A 116 15.28 -10.26 10.20
N ILE A 117 16.56 -10.01 10.51
CA ILE A 117 17.23 -8.73 10.25
C ILE A 117 17.21 -8.39 8.75
N LEU A 118 17.50 -9.37 7.89
CA LEU A 118 17.48 -9.21 6.43
C LEU A 118 16.08 -8.78 5.96
N SER A 119 15.03 -9.49 6.40
CA SER A 119 13.65 -9.16 6.04
C SER A 119 13.24 -7.76 6.49
N ARG A 120 13.61 -7.36 7.71
CA ARG A 120 13.37 -6.01 8.23
C ARG A 120 14.07 -4.93 7.40
N ARG A 121 15.33 -5.15 7.04
CA ARG A 121 16.09 -4.23 6.19
C ARG A 121 15.45 -4.12 4.81
N PHE A 122 15.06 -5.25 4.23
CA PHE A 122 14.40 -5.28 2.93
C PHE A 122 13.08 -4.50 2.96
N VAL A 123 12.18 -4.79 3.91
CA VAL A 123 10.91 -4.07 4.06
C VAL A 123 11.14 -2.57 4.30
N LYS A 124 12.15 -2.20 5.10
CA LYS A 124 12.47 -0.78 5.34
C LYS A 124 12.95 -0.08 4.08
N CYS A 125 13.91 -0.67 3.35
CA CYS A 125 14.42 -0.10 2.10
C CYS A 125 13.31 -0.02 1.04
N TYR A 126 12.52 -1.09 0.91
CA TYR A 126 11.39 -1.15 0.00
C TYR A 126 10.36 -0.05 0.30
N SER A 127 9.96 0.12 1.56
CA SER A 127 9.06 1.20 1.97
C SER A 127 9.63 2.59 1.68
N ILE A 128 10.93 2.83 1.96
CA ILE A 128 11.57 4.13 1.67
C ILE A 128 11.52 4.43 0.18
N LEU A 129 11.93 3.47 -0.66
CA LEU A 129 11.90 3.63 -2.11
C LEU A 129 10.47 3.88 -2.60
N TYR A 130 9.52 3.08 -2.15
CA TYR A 130 8.12 3.18 -2.55
C TYR A 130 7.51 4.55 -2.19
N PHE A 131 7.65 5.01 -0.95
CA PHE A 131 7.16 6.34 -0.54
C PHE A 131 7.91 7.49 -1.20
N SER A 132 9.20 7.34 -1.53
CA SER A 132 9.94 8.35 -2.27
C SER A 132 9.43 8.51 -3.71
N SER A 133 9.05 7.42 -4.37
CA SER A 133 8.44 7.48 -5.70
C SER A 133 7.04 8.11 -5.65
N LEU A 134 6.25 7.76 -4.63
CA LEU A 134 4.93 8.34 -4.43
C LEU A 134 4.95 9.84 -4.13
N SER A 135 5.93 10.31 -3.34
CA SER A 135 6.03 11.74 -3.04
C SER A 135 6.31 12.56 -4.30
N VAL A 136 7.14 12.04 -5.23
CA VAL A 136 7.34 12.68 -6.53
C VAL A 136 6.04 12.78 -7.33
N LEU A 137 5.24 11.70 -7.37
CA LEU A 137 3.95 11.69 -8.06
C LEU A 137 2.95 12.70 -7.46
N ILE A 138 2.95 12.87 -6.15
CA ILE A 138 2.06 13.82 -5.45
C ILE A 138 2.54 15.27 -5.62
N ILE A 139 3.86 15.51 -5.63
CA ILE A 139 4.42 16.86 -5.77
C ILE A 139 4.31 17.36 -7.21
N MET A 140 4.41 16.48 -8.21
CA MET A 140 4.43 16.88 -9.63
C MET A 140 3.22 17.77 -10.01
N PRO A 141 1.95 17.43 -9.70
CA PRO A 141 0.77 18.27 -9.98
C PRO A 141 0.73 19.61 -9.22
N LEU A 142 1.45 19.74 -8.09
CA LEU A 142 1.48 20.97 -7.29
C LEU A 142 2.45 22.02 -7.86
N THR A 143 3.34 21.62 -8.77
CA THR A 143 4.32 22.48 -9.41
C THR A 143 3.72 23.77 -10.00
N PRO A 144 2.66 23.75 -10.83
CA PRO A 144 2.08 24.99 -11.38
C PRO A 144 1.56 25.95 -10.29
N ILE A 145 0.94 25.43 -9.23
CA ILE A 145 0.43 26.24 -8.11
C ILE A 145 1.58 26.92 -7.35
N ILE A 146 2.65 26.19 -7.07
CA ILE A 146 3.83 26.73 -6.39
C ILE A 146 4.47 27.82 -7.26
N LEU A 147 4.58 27.58 -8.56
CA LEU A 147 5.12 28.58 -9.49
C LEU A 147 4.23 29.81 -9.61
N ASP A 148 2.90 29.70 -9.51
CA ASP A 148 2.00 30.86 -9.55
C ASP A 148 2.19 31.78 -8.34
N ILE A 149 2.61 31.23 -7.20
CA ILE A 149 2.94 31.99 -5.98
C ILE A 149 4.34 32.64 -6.09
N ILE A 150 5.33 31.91 -6.59
CA ILE A 150 6.74 32.37 -6.59
C ILE A 150 7.02 33.30 -7.78
N VAL A 151 6.51 32.96 -8.97
CA VAL A 151 6.70 33.72 -10.21
C VAL A 151 5.33 33.86 -10.89
N PRO A 152 4.51 34.83 -10.46
CA PRO A 152 3.17 35.04 -11.01
C PRO A 152 3.27 35.54 -12.46
N PHE A 153 2.51 34.91 -13.36
CA PHE A 153 2.26 35.41 -14.71
C PHE A 153 0.90 36.10 -14.76
N ASN A 154 0.67 36.90 -15.82
CA ASN A 154 -0.64 37.52 -16.07
C ASN A 154 -1.71 36.49 -16.46
N GLU A 155 -1.31 35.28 -16.88
CA GLU A 155 -2.18 34.16 -17.25
C GLU A 155 -1.94 32.98 -16.30
N SER A 156 -3.00 32.28 -15.92
CA SER A 156 -2.93 31.09 -15.08
C SER A 156 -2.28 29.92 -15.83
N ARG A 157 -1.34 29.22 -15.18
CA ARG A 157 -0.72 28.01 -15.75
C ARG A 157 -1.74 26.87 -15.85
N SER A 158 -1.70 26.10 -16.94
CA SER A 158 -2.53 24.90 -17.10
C SER A 158 -2.19 23.86 -16.02
N ARG A 159 -3.23 23.32 -15.38
CA ARG A 159 -3.08 22.30 -14.35
C ARG A 159 -3.11 20.92 -14.98
N PHE A 160 -2.31 20.01 -14.43
CA PHE A 160 -2.25 18.61 -14.88
C PHE A 160 -2.24 17.68 -13.68
N PHE A 161 -2.63 16.42 -13.88
CA PHE A 161 -2.57 15.38 -12.86
C PHE A 161 -1.52 14.33 -13.24
N ALA A 162 -0.88 13.72 -12.24
CA ALA A 162 0.07 12.64 -12.48
C ALA A 162 -0.61 11.33 -12.90
N ILE A 163 -1.92 11.25 -12.65
CA ILE A 163 -2.81 10.15 -13.05
C ILE A 163 -3.99 10.81 -13.76
N GLU A 164 -4.22 10.47 -15.02
CA GLU A 164 -5.35 10.99 -15.78
C GLU A 164 -6.65 10.36 -15.30
N VAL A 165 -7.63 11.20 -15.01
CA VAL A 165 -8.95 10.82 -14.49
C VAL A 165 -10.01 11.70 -15.12
N GLU A 166 -11.17 11.11 -15.44
CA GLU A 166 -12.33 11.81 -15.99
C GLU A 166 -13.43 11.95 -14.93
N PHE A 167 -13.59 13.16 -14.41
CA PHE A 167 -14.64 13.50 -13.44
C PHE A 167 -15.86 14.18 -14.08
N ARG A 168 -15.84 14.47 -15.40
CA ARG A 168 -16.86 15.27 -16.11
C ARG A 168 -17.13 16.65 -15.50
N VAL A 169 -16.11 17.21 -14.86
CA VAL A 169 -16.09 18.57 -14.32
C VAL A 169 -14.88 19.30 -14.85
N ASN A 170 -14.92 20.63 -14.81
CA ASN A 170 -13.76 21.42 -15.20
C ASN A 170 -12.59 21.15 -14.23
N LYS A 171 -11.49 20.60 -14.76
CA LYS A 171 -10.29 20.22 -13.99
C LYS A 171 -9.63 21.43 -13.31
N ASP A 172 -9.68 22.61 -13.90
CA ASP A 172 -9.05 23.81 -13.36
C ASP A 172 -9.83 24.37 -12.15
N ASP A 173 -11.15 24.41 -12.24
CA ASP A 173 -12.03 24.91 -11.17
C ASP A 173 -12.04 23.96 -9.96
N TYR A 174 -11.99 22.64 -10.20
CA TYR A 174 -12.08 21.59 -9.18
C TYR A 174 -10.75 20.93 -8.84
N PHE A 175 -9.63 21.55 -9.22
CA PHE A 175 -8.31 20.95 -9.07
C PHE A 175 -8.01 20.47 -7.65
N LEU A 176 -8.23 21.32 -6.63
CA LEU A 176 -7.84 21.01 -5.25
C LEU A 176 -8.65 19.82 -4.67
N PRO A 177 -9.99 19.78 -4.79
CA PRO A 177 -10.77 18.59 -4.44
C PRO A 177 -10.31 17.32 -5.16
N ILE A 178 -10.10 17.39 -6.48
CA ILE A 178 -9.66 16.23 -7.28
C ILE A 178 -8.29 15.75 -6.81
N PHE A 179 -7.34 16.67 -6.65
CA PHE A 179 -5.99 16.38 -6.17
C PHE A 179 -5.99 15.74 -4.78
N CYS A 180 -6.78 16.26 -3.84
CA CYS A 180 -6.90 15.68 -2.50
C CYS A 180 -7.48 14.26 -2.56
N TYR A 181 -8.54 14.05 -3.34
CA TYR A 181 -9.17 12.74 -3.49
C TYR A 181 -8.21 11.72 -4.10
N THR A 182 -7.57 12.03 -5.23
CA THR A 182 -6.63 11.13 -5.91
C THR A 182 -5.39 10.88 -5.05
N SER A 183 -4.88 11.89 -4.33
CA SER A 183 -3.76 11.72 -3.39
C SER A 183 -4.10 10.79 -2.23
N ILE A 184 -5.29 10.95 -1.63
CA ILE A 184 -5.76 10.03 -0.58
C ILE A 184 -5.83 8.61 -1.12
N LEU A 185 -6.44 8.41 -2.29
CA LEU A 185 -6.54 7.10 -2.91
C LEU A 185 -5.16 6.45 -3.14
N ILE A 186 -4.23 7.18 -3.75
CA ILE A 186 -2.85 6.71 -4.00
C ILE A 186 -2.17 6.31 -2.68
N VAL A 187 -2.27 7.14 -1.64
CA VAL A 187 -1.66 6.86 -0.34
C VAL A 187 -2.31 5.64 0.33
N MET A 188 -3.62 5.46 0.23
CA MET A 188 -4.32 4.31 0.80
C MET A 188 -3.93 3.02 0.09
N GLY A 189 -3.98 2.99 -1.24
CA GLY A 189 -3.54 1.84 -2.06
C GLY A 189 -2.08 1.49 -1.78
N ALA A 190 -1.22 2.49 -1.59
CA ALA A 190 0.17 2.31 -1.20
C ALA A 190 0.33 1.57 0.14
N PHE A 191 -0.40 1.97 1.17
CA PHE A 191 -0.36 1.27 2.46
C PHE A 191 -0.92 -0.16 2.37
N ILE A 192 -1.94 -0.40 1.54
CA ILE A 192 -2.48 -1.75 1.30
C ILE A 192 -1.42 -2.62 0.65
N GLY A 193 -0.81 -2.14 -0.44
CA GLY A 193 0.26 -2.81 -1.15
C GLY A 193 1.42 -3.16 -0.24
N LEU A 194 2.02 -2.13 0.40
CA LEU A 194 3.17 -2.28 1.29
C LEU A 194 2.90 -3.22 2.47
N GLY A 195 1.74 -3.11 3.13
CA GLY A 195 1.41 -3.99 4.24
C GLY A 195 1.33 -5.45 3.82
N VAL A 196 0.70 -5.72 2.67
CA VAL A 196 0.57 -7.07 2.12
C VAL A 196 1.92 -7.60 1.63
N ASP A 197 2.74 -6.81 0.94
CA ASP A 197 4.06 -7.23 0.48
C ASP A 197 5.01 -7.49 1.65
N ALA A 198 5.02 -6.62 2.66
CA ALA A 198 5.83 -6.80 3.86
C ALA A 198 5.46 -8.11 4.58
N LYS A 199 4.16 -8.42 4.70
CA LYS A 199 3.68 -9.71 5.22
C LYS A 199 4.31 -10.88 4.46
N HIS A 200 4.23 -10.87 3.13
CA HIS A 200 4.78 -11.96 2.31
C HIS A 200 6.30 -12.08 2.47
N ILE A 201 7.03 -10.95 2.45
CA ILE A 201 8.48 -10.90 2.64
C ILE A 201 8.86 -11.53 3.98
N THR A 202 8.17 -11.17 5.07
CA THR A 202 8.44 -11.71 6.40
C THR A 202 8.09 -13.19 6.52
N CYS A 203 6.95 -13.62 5.98
CA CYS A 203 6.58 -15.05 6.01
C CYS A 203 7.59 -15.89 5.23
N THR A 204 8.00 -15.44 4.04
CA THR A 204 8.99 -16.12 3.21
C THR A 204 10.37 -16.16 3.90
N ALA A 205 10.83 -15.02 4.43
CA ALA A 205 12.12 -14.97 5.13
C ALA A 205 12.14 -15.88 6.37
N HIS A 206 11.04 -15.92 7.12
CA HIS A 206 10.90 -16.82 8.27
C HIS A 206 10.89 -18.29 7.83
N ALA A 207 10.15 -18.65 6.78
CA ALA A 207 10.16 -20.02 6.25
C ALA A 207 11.58 -20.44 5.80
N CYS A 208 12.28 -19.59 5.05
CA CYS A 208 13.66 -19.85 4.63
C CYS A 208 14.60 -20.03 5.82
N SER A 209 14.39 -19.28 6.91
CA SER A 209 15.24 -19.37 8.10
C SER A 209 15.05 -20.69 8.84
N LEU A 210 13.83 -21.22 8.91
CA LEU A 210 13.56 -22.54 9.46
C LEU A 210 14.28 -23.64 8.69
N PHE A 211 14.24 -23.60 7.35
CA PHE A 211 14.96 -24.56 6.51
C PHE A 211 16.48 -24.44 6.64
N ALA A 212 16.99 -23.24 6.86
CA ALA A 212 18.43 -23.01 7.05
C ALA A 212 18.90 -23.42 8.45
N ALA A 213 18.06 -23.31 9.48
CA ALA A 213 18.39 -23.64 10.85
C ALA A 213 18.45 -25.15 11.11
N ILE A 214 17.54 -25.94 10.49
CA ILE A 214 17.46 -27.40 10.69
C ILE A 214 18.51 -28.17 9.85
N ARG A 215 19.27 -27.48 8.99
CA ARG A 215 20.26 -28.09 8.11
C ARG A 215 21.64 -28.16 8.75
#